data_AF-A0A0F9EFG7-F1
#
_entry.id   AF-A0A0F9EFG7-F1
#
_cell.length_a   1.000
_cell.length_b   1.000
_cell.length_c   1.000
_cell.angle_alpha   90.00
_cell.angle_beta   90.00
_cell.angle_gamma   90.00
#
_symmetry.space_group_name_H-M   'P 1'
#
loop_
_entity.id
_entity.type
_entity.pdbx_description
1 polymer ?
#
loop_
_entity_poly.entity_id
_entity_poly.type
_entity_poly.pdbx_seq_one_letter_code
_entity_poly.pdbx_strand_id
1 'polypeptide(L)'
;MEWYNTEKPHRSMPGNNPPIKRYFDTEDRFFRPLQANVNWNRWLHEIEQRKVNKYNEIHYKSQKFHVPPGYSGTRVEVIEYEDKIELYYRDQLIMTHSYNVPINQKKKIRKITHNGTIKYKGKLYTIDYKLSGKTVEVQEINDGKNILVYLKGVPLKTLDL
;
A
#
# COMPACT_ATOMS: atom_id res chain seq x y z
N MET A 1 -2.45 0.75 27.00
CA MET A 1 -1.04 0.36 27.22
C MET A 1 -0.19 1.54 27.68
N GLU A 2 -0.41 2.74 27.13
CA GLU A 2 0.40 3.94 27.39
C GLU A 2 0.55 4.27 28.88
N TRP A 3 -0.58 4.41 29.60
CA TRP A 3 -0.62 4.69 31.04
C TRP A 3 0.25 3.75 31.91
N TYR A 4 0.31 2.46 31.59
CA TYR A 4 1.11 1.49 32.35
C TYR A 4 2.62 1.75 32.22
N ASN A 5 3.05 2.26 31.07
CA ASN A 5 4.46 2.49 30.73
C ASN A 5 4.92 3.91 31.05
N THR A 6 4.03 4.90 30.98
CA THR A 6 4.36 6.32 31.15
C THR A 6 4.07 6.84 32.54
N GLU A 7 2.97 6.39 33.16
CA GLU A 7 2.42 7.04 34.37
C GLU A 7 2.39 6.13 35.59
N LYS A 8 2.10 4.84 35.42
CA LYS A 8 1.96 3.91 36.55
C LYS A 8 3.31 3.67 37.25
N PRO A 9 3.43 3.99 38.55
CA PRO A 9 4.59 3.60 39.34
C PRO A 9 4.54 2.09 39.64
N HIS A 10 5.68 1.40 39.49
CA HIS A 10 5.76 -0.04 39.79
C HIS A 10 6.72 -0.28 40.96
N ARG A 11 6.26 -1.06 41.93
CA ARG A 11 7.06 -1.43 43.12
C ARG A 11 8.32 -2.22 42.80
N SER A 12 8.34 -2.91 41.67
CA SER A 12 9.49 -3.68 41.19
C SER A 12 10.58 -2.82 40.53
N MET A 13 10.33 -1.51 40.36
CA MET A 13 11.26 -0.59 39.71
C MET A 13 11.98 0.28 40.74
N PRO A 14 13.29 0.56 40.55
CA PRO A 14 14.04 1.46 41.42
C PRO A 14 13.34 2.81 41.58
N GLY A 15 13.13 3.23 42.83
CA GLY A 15 12.47 4.49 43.16
C GLY A 15 10.96 4.53 42.88
N ASN A 16 10.28 3.39 42.74
CA ASN A 16 8.84 3.32 42.40
C ASN A 16 8.47 4.13 41.15
N ASN A 17 9.37 4.20 40.17
CA ASN A 17 9.16 5.01 38.99
C ASN A 17 8.42 4.26 37.87
N PRO A 18 7.78 4.98 36.94
CA PRO A 18 7.24 4.39 35.73
C PRO A 18 8.34 3.78 34.84
N PRO A 19 8.03 2.76 34.03
CA PRO A 19 9.03 2.05 33.22
C PRO A 19 9.80 2.94 32.25
N ILE A 20 9.15 4.00 31.72
CA ILE A 20 9.76 4.94 30.78
C ILE A 20 10.98 5.67 31.37
N LYS A 21 10.93 6.07 32.64
CA LYS A 21 12.04 6.77 33.31
C LYS A 21 13.28 5.89 33.40
N ARG A 22 13.09 4.59 33.66
CA ARG A 22 14.21 3.63 33.65
C ARG A 22 14.74 3.38 32.24
N TYR A 23 13.87 3.51 31.24
CA TYR A 23 14.26 3.23 29.87
C TYR A 23 15.14 4.35 29.28
N PHE A 24 14.78 5.62 29.54
CA PHE A 24 15.42 6.80 28.96
C PHE A 24 16.35 7.57 29.91
N ASP A 25 16.07 7.60 31.22
CA ASP A 25 16.73 8.54 32.16
C ASP A 25 17.79 7.87 33.04
N THR A 26 18.13 6.59 32.83
CA THR A 26 19.10 5.88 33.68
C THR A 26 20.50 5.97 33.09
N GLU A 27 21.40 6.68 33.79
CA GLU A 27 22.78 6.94 33.37
C GLU A 27 23.59 5.67 33.11
N ASP A 28 23.34 4.60 33.87
CA ASP A 28 24.02 3.29 33.73
C ASP A 28 23.63 2.52 32.45
N ARG A 29 22.64 3.02 31.71
CA ARG A 29 22.17 2.36 30.50
C ARG A 29 22.86 2.94 29.28
N PHE A 30 23.82 2.21 28.74
CA PHE A 30 24.41 2.54 27.45
C PHE A 30 23.33 2.48 26.35
N PHE A 31 22.86 3.65 25.93
CA PHE A 31 22.01 3.78 24.75
C PHE A 31 22.83 3.45 23.50
N ARG A 32 22.82 2.17 23.12
CA ARG A 32 23.33 1.69 21.84
C ARG A 32 22.12 1.41 20.95
N PRO A 33 21.54 2.42 20.28
CA PRO A 33 20.56 2.12 19.26
C PRO A 33 21.29 1.25 18.24
N LEU A 34 20.79 0.03 18.03
CA LEU A 34 21.21 -0.75 16.88
C LEU A 34 20.77 0.07 15.66
N GLN A 35 21.68 0.84 15.08
CA GLN A 35 21.50 1.46 13.78
C GLN A 35 21.56 0.33 12.74
N ALA A 36 20.55 -0.53 12.76
CA ALA A 36 20.36 -1.53 11.75
C ALA A 36 19.70 -0.83 10.57
N ASN A 37 20.39 -0.81 9.43
CA ASN A 37 19.78 -0.40 8.17
C ASN A 37 18.87 -1.55 7.70
N VAL A 38 17.68 -1.62 8.31
CA VAL A 38 16.67 -2.63 7.98
C VAL A 38 15.86 -2.11 6.80
N ASN A 39 15.96 -2.80 5.66
CA ASN A 39 15.04 -2.58 4.56
C ASN A 39 13.68 -3.22 4.90
N TRP A 40 12.83 -2.47 5.60
CA TRP A 40 11.48 -2.90 6.00
C TRP A 40 10.63 -3.34 4.82
N ASN A 41 10.82 -2.72 3.65
CA ASN A 41 10.11 -3.07 2.42
C ASN A 41 10.54 -4.44 1.87
N ARG A 42 11.70 -4.97 2.25
CA ARG A 42 12.10 -6.34 1.93
C ARG A 42 11.66 -7.34 2.98
N TRP A 43 11.50 -6.88 4.23
CA TRP A 43 11.11 -7.74 5.35
C TRP A 43 9.62 -8.09 5.33
N LEU A 44 8.77 -7.17 4.84
CA LEU A 44 7.32 -7.34 4.82
C LEU A 44 6.81 -8.15 3.62
N HIS A 45 7.60 -8.28 2.56
CA HIS A 45 7.17 -8.88 1.29
C HIS A 45 7.74 -10.29 1.11
N GLU A 46 6.98 -11.16 0.45
CA GLU A 46 7.46 -12.48 0.08
C GLU A 46 8.55 -12.35 -0.99
N ILE A 47 9.68 -13.03 -0.76
CA ILE A 47 10.82 -13.06 -1.68
C ILE A 47 10.77 -14.36 -2.46
N GLU A 48 10.60 -14.27 -3.78
CA GLU A 48 10.70 -15.43 -4.68
C GLU A 48 12.05 -15.43 -5.42
N GLN A 49 12.67 -16.60 -5.60
CA GLN A 49 13.89 -16.71 -6.40
C GLN A 49 13.61 -17.27 -7.79
N ARG A 50 14.06 -16.57 -8.83
CA ARG A 50 13.93 -16.99 -10.24
C ARG A 50 15.29 -17.05 -10.92
N LYS A 51 15.50 -18.09 -11.73
CA LYS A 51 16.72 -18.22 -12.54
C LYS A 51 16.56 -17.43 -13.83
N VAL A 52 17.54 -16.60 -14.14
CA VAL A 52 17.62 -15.88 -15.42
C VAL A 52 18.01 -16.85 -16.52
N ASN A 53 17.24 -16.84 -17.62
CA ASN A 53 17.49 -17.72 -18.75
C ASN A 53 18.70 -17.24 -19.61
N LYS A 54 19.02 -18.01 -20.65
CA LYS A 54 20.11 -17.66 -21.59
C LYS A 54 19.86 -16.40 -22.42
N TYR A 55 18.61 -15.95 -22.48
CA TYR A 55 18.17 -14.75 -23.20
C TYR A 55 18.06 -13.52 -22.27
N ASN A 56 18.59 -13.60 -21.05
CA ASN A 56 18.45 -12.59 -20.00
C ASN A 56 16.99 -12.25 -19.69
N GLU A 57 16.14 -13.26 -19.54
CA GLU A 57 14.74 -13.08 -19.14
C GLU A 57 14.42 -13.90 -17.90
N ILE A 58 13.44 -13.43 -17.13
CA ILE A 58 12.77 -14.21 -16.10
C ILE A 58 11.28 -14.33 -16.41
N HIS A 59 10.70 -15.45 -15.98
CA HIS A 59 9.26 -15.65 -16.00
C HIS A 59 8.73 -15.59 -14.57
N TYR A 60 7.75 -14.72 -14.33
CA TYR A 60 7.13 -14.54 -13.03
C TYR A 60 5.64 -14.19 -13.22
N LYS A 61 4.74 -14.91 -12.52
CA LYS A 61 3.26 -14.78 -12.61
C LYS A 61 2.73 -14.56 -14.05
N SER A 62 3.14 -15.43 -14.97
CA SER A 62 2.76 -15.43 -16.39
C SER A 62 3.27 -14.24 -17.24
N GLN A 63 4.09 -13.37 -16.67
CA GLN A 63 4.77 -12.28 -17.38
C GLN A 63 6.25 -12.60 -17.59
N LYS A 64 6.82 -12.02 -18.66
CA LYS A 64 8.25 -12.12 -18.97
C LYS A 64 8.91 -10.76 -18.72
N PHE A 65 10.03 -10.77 -18.01
CA PHE A 65 10.81 -9.57 -17.72
C PHE A 65 12.21 -9.72 -18.31
N HIS A 66 12.64 -8.72 -19.08
CA HIS A 66 14.00 -8.67 -19.61
C HIS A 66 14.96 -8.12 -18.57
N VAL A 67 15.87 -8.93 -18.08
CA VAL A 67 16.94 -8.55 -17.16
C VAL A 67 18.10 -7.93 -17.97
N PRO A 68 18.83 -6.94 -17.43
CA PRO A 68 20.05 -6.44 -18.08
C PRO A 68 21.06 -7.56 -18.37
N PRO A 69 21.93 -7.40 -19.37
CA PRO A 69 22.96 -8.38 -19.67
C PRO A 69 23.94 -8.53 -18.50
N GLY A 70 24.48 -9.74 -18.32
CA GLY A 70 25.45 -10.07 -17.27
C GLY A 70 24.90 -10.93 -16.12
N TYR A 71 23.59 -11.14 -16.07
CA TYR A 71 22.94 -11.96 -15.04
C TYR A 71 22.48 -13.34 -15.55
N SER A 72 22.81 -13.72 -16.80
CA SER A 72 22.38 -14.99 -17.37
C SER A 72 22.84 -16.19 -16.52
N GLY A 73 21.91 -17.11 -16.24
CA GLY A 73 22.19 -18.31 -15.45
C GLY A 73 22.23 -18.09 -13.94
N THR A 74 22.22 -16.84 -13.46
CA THR A 74 22.14 -16.51 -12.04
C THR A 74 20.71 -16.63 -11.51
N ARG A 75 20.56 -16.80 -10.18
CA ARG A 75 19.27 -16.69 -9.49
C ARG A 75 19.14 -15.27 -8.97
N VAL A 76 18.06 -14.61 -9.35
CA VAL A 76 17.67 -13.28 -8.89
C VAL A 76 16.49 -13.41 -7.93
N GLU A 77 16.41 -12.47 -7.00
CA GLU A 77 15.30 -12.32 -6.07
C GLU A 77 14.26 -11.40 -6.70
N VAL A 78 13.00 -11.79 -6.62
CA VAL A 78 11.86 -11.03 -7.11
C VAL A 78 11.02 -10.64 -5.90
N ILE A 79 10.80 -9.34 -5.75
CA ILE A 79 9.94 -8.78 -4.71
C ILE A 79 8.78 -8.08 -5.41
N GLU A 80 7.57 -8.47 -5.04
CA GLU A 80 6.35 -7.89 -5.56
C GLU A 80 5.77 -6.89 -4.56
N TYR A 81 5.52 -5.68 -5.05
CA TYR A 81 4.79 -4.62 -4.38
C TYR A 81 3.41 -4.46 -5.03
N GLU A 82 2.56 -3.63 -4.44
CA GLU A 82 1.23 -3.36 -4.99
C GLU A 82 1.29 -2.68 -6.36
N ASP A 83 2.29 -1.82 -6.59
CA ASP A 83 2.41 -0.94 -7.74
C ASP A 83 3.57 -1.33 -8.68
N LYS A 84 4.48 -2.21 -8.25
CA LYS A 84 5.67 -2.60 -9.02
C LYS A 84 6.22 -3.95 -8.62
N ILE A 85 7.09 -4.48 -9.47
CA ILE A 85 7.97 -5.61 -9.18
C ILE A 85 9.41 -5.11 -9.20
N GLU A 86 10.22 -5.55 -8.24
CA GLU A 86 11.65 -5.28 -8.21
C GLU A 86 12.45 -6.58 -8.27
N LEU A 87 13.54 -6.55 -9.02
CA LEU A 87 14.49 -7.65 -9.15
C LEU A 87 15.81 -7.27 -8.48
N TYR A 88 16.30 -8.14 -7.61
CA TYR A 88 17.54 -7.97 -6.87
C TYR A 88 18.54 -9.10 -7.14
N TYR A 89 19.82 -8.76 -7.11
CA TYR A 89 20.93 -9.72 -7.08
C TYR A 89 21.90 -9.32 -5.98
N ARG A 90 22.10 -10.19 -4.99
CA ARG A 90 22.98 -9.92 -3.82
C ARG A 90 22.71 -8.54 -3.20
N ASP A 91 21.43 -8.26 -2.95
CA ASP A 91 20.95 -7.02 -2.35
C ASP A 91 21.06 -5.77 -3.24
N GLN A 92 21.58 -5.90 -4.46
CA GLN A 92 21.61 -4.82 -5.44
C GLN A 92 20.36 -4.86 -6.32
N LEU A 93 19.67 -3.72 -6.42
CA LEU A 93 18.55 -3.55 -7.35
C LEU A 93 19.07 -3.61 -8.79
N ILE A 94 18.55 -4.55 -9.56
CA ILE A 94 18.88 -4.73 -10.98
C ILE A 94 17.87 -4.01 -11.87
N MET A 95 16.59 -4.16 -11.52
CA MET A 95 15.48 -3.70 -12.35
C MET A 95 14.25 -3.44 -11.49
N THR A 96 13.49 -2.42 -11.89
CA THR A 96 12.13 -2.17 -11.43
C THR A 96 11.18 -2.23 -12.61
N HIS A 97 10.08 -2.94 -12.47
CA HIS A 97 8.99 -2.98 -13.43
C HIS A 97 7.71 -2.48 -12.76
N SER A 98 7.24 -1.30 -13.14
CA SER A 98 5.95 -0.79 -12.67
C SER A 98 4.81 -1.65 -13.22
N TYR A 99 3.86 -2.02 -12.38
CA TYR A 99 2.59 -2.53 -12.83
C TYR A 99 1.87 -1.39 -13.57
N ASN A 100 2.02 -1.34 -14.89
CA ASN A 100 1.15 -0.56 -15.76
C ASN A 100 -0.21 -1.24 -15.84
N VAL A 101 -0.84 -1.45 -14.68
CA VAL A 101 -2.26 -1.70 -14.63
C VAL A 101 -2.83 -0.30 -14.72
N PRO A 102 -3.33 0.17 -15.89
CA PRO A 102 -4.26 1.29 -15.84
C PRO A 102 -5.30 0.83 -14.82
N ILE A 103 -5.46 1.58 -13.74
CA ILE A 103 -6.40 1.26 -12.67
C ILE A 103 -7.76 1.17 -13.35
N ASN A 104 -8.11 -0.03 -13.78
CA ASN A 104 -9.33 -0.32 -14.50
C ASN A 104 -10.36 -0.55 -13.40
N GLN A 105 -10.48 0.44 -12.51
CA GLN A 105 -11.55 0.50 -11.54
C GLN A 105 -12.82 0.51 -12.40
N LYS A 106 -13.49 -0.64 -12.41
CA LYS A 106 -14.70 -0.86 -13.22
C LYS A 106 -15.67 0.26 -12.92
N LYS A 107 -15.76 1.23 -13.82
CA LYS A 107 -16.69 2.34 -13.71
C LYS A 107 -18.09 1.75 -13.77
N LYS A 108 -18.84 1.86 -12.68
CA LYS A 108 -20.22 1.40 -12.65
C LYS A 108 -21.11 2.52 -13.17
N ILE A 109 -21.88 2.23 -14.21
CA ILE A 109 -22.85 3.19 -14.74
C ILE A 109 -24.10 3.15 -13.86
N ARG A 110 -24.53 4.32 -13.39
CA ARG A 110 -25.76 4.50 -12.61
C ARG A 110 -26.58 5.64 -13.19
N LYS A 111 -27.91 5.48 -13.15
CA LYS A 111 -28.84 6.55 -13.53
C LYS A 111 -29.23 7.35 -12.29
N ILE A 112 -29.24 8.66 -12.40
CA ILE A 112 -29.71 9.56 -11.34
C ILE A 112 -31.23 9.45 -11.25
N THR A 113 -31.75 9.19 -10.05
CA THR A 113 -33.19 9.11 -9.78
C THR A 113 -33.85 10.48 -9.86
N HIS A 114 -35.20 10.52 -9.83
CA HIS A 114 -35.94 11.78 -9.81
C HIS A 114 -35.52 12.71 -8.65
N ASN A 115 -35.14 12.13 -7.52
CA ASN A 115 -34.73 12.87 -6.32
C ASN A 115 -33.25 13.30 -6.34
N GLY A 116 -32.53 13.12 -7.45
CA GLY A 116 -31.12 13.51 -7.56
C GLY A 116 -30.13 12.58 -6.89
N THR A 117 -30.54 11.34 -6.58
CA THR A 117 -29.69 10.35 -5.88
C THR A 117 -29.29 9.18 -6.77
N ILE A 118 -28.22 8.49 -6.38
CA ILE A 118 -27.82 7.20 -6.95
C ILE A 118 -27.76 6.13 -5.86
N LYS A 119 -28.05 4.88 -6.24
CA LYS A 119 -27.86 3.71 -5.36
C LYS A 119 -26.52 3.04 -5.65
N TYR A 120 -25.67 2.94 -4.63
CA TYR A 120 -24.36 2.30 -4.71
C TYR A 120 -24.13 1.45 -3.46
N LYS A 121 -23.70 0.18 -3.63
CA LYS A 121 -23.49 -0.79 -2.54
C LYS A 121 -24.63 -0.83 -1.48
N GLY A 122 -25.89 -0.65 -1.91
CA GLY A 122 -27.06 -0.68 -1.03
C GLY A 122 -27.44 0.66 -0.38
N LYS A 123 -26.54 1.66 -0.37
CA LYS A 123 -26.81 3.01 0.16
C LYS A 123 -27.23 3.99 -0.94
N LEU A 124 -27.94 5.05 -0.56
CA LEU A 124 -28.32 6.15 -1.43
C LEU A 124 -27.38 7.34 -1.23
N TYR A 125 -26.90 7.91 -2.33
CA TYR A 125 -25.98 9.04 -2.33
C TYR A 125 -26.56 10.21 -3.12
N THR A 126 -26.52 11.41 -2.54
CA THR A 126 -27.09 12.62 -3.14
C THR A 126 -26.09 13.31 -4.07
N ILE A 127 -26.41 13.37 -5.36
CA ILE A 127 -25.66 14.09 -6.37
C ILE A 127 -26.27 15.48 -6.54
N ASP A 128 -27.33 15.59 -7.36
CA ASP A 128 -28.09 16.79 -7.68
C ASP A 128 -29.38 16.40 -8.43
N TYR A 129 -30.52 16.97 -8.05
CA TYR A 129 -31.83 16.73 -8.69
C TYR A 129 -31.90 17.32 -10.11
N LYS A 130 -31.12 18.37 -10.41
CA LYS A 130 -31.07 18.99 -11.75
C LYS A 130 -30.48 18.06 -12.81
N LEU A 131 -29.76 17.02 -12.38
CA LEU A 131 -29.16 16.01 -13.24
C LEU A 131 -30.01 14.73 -13.31
N SER A 132 -31.24 14.77 -12.80
CA SER A 132 -32.21 13.67 -12.87
C SER A 132 -32.32 13.10 -14.27
N GLY A 133 -32.34 11.77 -14.36
CA GLY A 133 -32.44 11.04 -15.62
C GLY A 133 -31.12 10.85 -16.38
N LYS A 134 -30.05 11.59 -16.04
CA LYS A 134 -28.72 11.40 -16.64
C LYS A 134 -28.02 10.15 -16.08
N THR A 135 -27.16 9.57 -16.90
CA THR A 135 -26.28 8.45 -16.53
C THR A 135 -24.92 8.99 -16.09
N VAL A 136 -24.42 8.49 -14.97
CA VAL A 136 -23.12 8.83 -14.39
C VAL A 136 -22.25 7.59 -14.24
N GLU A 137 -20.94 7.79 -14.32
CA GLU A 137 -19.92 6.79 -14.02
C GLU A 137 -19.51 6.93 -12.56
N VAL A 138 -19.52 5.83 -11.81
CA VAL A 138 -19.12 5.80 -10.39
C VAL A 138 -17.86 4.96 -10.24
N GLN A 139 -16.87 5.51 -9.55
CA GLN A 139 -15.54 4.92 -9.33
C GLN A 139 -15.19 4.99 -7.84
N GLU A 140 -14.66 3.92 -7.27
CA GLU A 140 -14.17 3.90 -5.87
C GLU A 140 -12.73 4.38 -5.80
N ILE A 141 -12.41 5.24 -4.84
CA ILE A 141 -11.06 5.75 -4.59
C ILE A 141 -10.67 5.57 -3.11
N ASN A 142 -9.39 5.76 -2.78
CA ASN A 142 -8.85 5.62 -1.43
C ASN A 142 -9.20 4.27 -0.77
N ASP A 143 -8.89 3.16 -1.43
CA ASP A 143 -9.20 1.79 -0.96
C ASP A 143 -10.67 1.56 -0.60
N GLY A 144 -11.58 2.21 -1.33
CA GLY A 144 -13.02 2.05 -1.14
C GLY A 144 -13.60 2.89 0.00
N LYS A 145 -12.88 3.91 0.48
CA LYS A 145 -13.39 4.89 1.45
C LYS A 145 -14.25 5.98 0.82
N ASN A 146 -14.04 6.29 -0.46
CA ASN A 146 -14.83 7.31 -1.16
C ASN A 146 -15.24 6.83 -2.55
N ILE A 147 -16.31 7.42 -3.08
CA ILE A 147 -16.74 7.31 -4.47
C ILE A 147 -16.58 8.63 -5.20
N LEU A 148 -16.11 8.57 -6.43
CA LEU A 148 -16.03 9.67 -7.37
C LEU A 148 -17.07 9.46 -8.47
N VAL A 149 -17.86 10.49 -8.72
CA VAL A 149 -18.96 10.47 -9.68
C VAL A 149 -18.61 11.36 -10.86
N TYR A 150 -18.67 10.80 -12.07
CA TYR A 150 -18.40 11.51 -13.32
C TYR A 150 -19.65 11.56 -14.20
N LEU A 151 -19.79 12.66 -14.96
CA LEU A 151 -20.78 12.79 -16.02
C LEU A 151 -20.04 13.05 -17.33
N LYS A 152 -20.10 12.09 -18.27
CA LYS A 152 -19.41 12.15 -19.56
C LYS A 152 -17.90 12.46 -19.41
N GLY A 153 -17.25 11.81 -18.45
CA GLY A 153 -15.82 12.01 -18.16
C GLY A 153 -15.47 13.23 -17.32
N VAL A 154 -16.42 14.13 -17.01
CA VAL A 154 -16.18 15.29 -16.15
C VAL A 154 -16.50 14.94 -14.68
N PRO A 155 -15.58 15.19 -13.73
CA PRO A 155 -15.83 14.93 -12.32
C PRO A 155 -16.93 15.87 -11.80
N LEU A 156 -17.98 15.29 -11.21
CA LEU A 156 -19.07 16.04 -10.60
C LEU A 156 -18.89 16.18 -9.09
N LYS A 157 -18.57 15.08 -8.40
CA LYS A 157 -18.59 15.03 -6.95
C LYS A 157 -17.78 13.87 -6.40
N THR A 158 -17.19 14.08 -5.23
CA THR A 158 -16.61 13.04 -4.38
C THR A 158 -17.50 12.85 -3.15
N LEU A 159 -17.79 11.60 -2.79
CA LEU A 159 -18.69 11.27 -1.68
C LEU A 159 -18.06 10.16 -0.83
N ASP A 160 -18.24 10.21 0.49
CA ASP A 160 -17.68 9.22 1.40
C ASP A 160 -18.58 7.98 1.47
N LEU A 161 -17.98 6.79 1.52
CA LEU A 161 -18.66 5.49 1.36
C LEU A 161 -19.22 4.94 2.68
#